data_AF-D7TRW0-F1
#
_entry.id   AF-D7TRW0-F1
#
_cell.length_a   1.000
_cell.length_b   1.000
_cell.length_c   1.000
_cell.angle_alpha   90.00
_cell.angle_beta   90.00
_cell.angle_gamma   90.00
#
_symmetry.space_group_name_H-M   'P 1'
#
loop_
_entity.id
_entity.type
_entity.pdbx_description
1 polymer ?
#
loop_
_entity_poly.entity_id
_entity_poly.type
_entity_poly.pdbx_seq_one_letter_code
_entity_poly.pdbx_strand_id
1 'polypeptide(L)'
;KVDVYSFGIVLWELTTALLPFQGMTPVQAAFAVSEKNARPPLPASCQPALAHLIKRCWAANPSKRPDFSSIVSALEKYDECVKEGLPLTSHSGLVNRNAILERLKGCVAMSSSIPVHA
;
A
#
# COMPACT_ATOMS: atom_id res chain seq x y z
N LYS A 1 -9.38 16.28 8.99
CA LYS A 1 -8.16 15.82 8.30
C LYS A 1 -8.44 15.56 6.81
N VAL A 2 -8.76 16.62 6.04
CA VAL A 2 -9.07 16.50 4.60
C VAL A 2 -7.80 16.48 3.76
N ASP A 3 -6.78 17.25 4.13
CA ASP A 3 -5.50 17.30 3.39
C ASP A 3 -4.78 15.95 3.42
N VAL A 4 -4.88 15.21 4.53
CA VAL A 4 -4.34 13.85 4.64
C VAL A 4 -5.05 12.89 3.67
N TYR A 5 -6.35 13.06 3.45
CA TYR A 5 -7.07 12.27 2.46
C TYR A 5 -6.55 12.57 1.05
N SER A 6 -6.46 13.86 0.69
CA SER A 6 -5.96 14.29 -0.61
C SER A 6 -4.51 13.83 -0.84
N PHE A 7 -3.67 13.89 0.20
CA PHE A 7 -2.31 13.34 0.16
C PHE A 7 -2.32 11.83 -0.12
N GLY A 8 -3.23 11.06 0.49
CA GLY A 8 -3.37 9.64 0.20
C GLY A 8 -3.73 9.34 -1.26
N ILE A 9 -4.55 10.20 -1.89
CA ILE A 9 -4.89 10.10 -3.32
C ILE A 9 -3.68 10.45 -4.19
N VAL A 10 -2.93 11.51 -3.87
CA VAL A 10 -1.68 11.86 -4.57
C VAL A 10 -0.66 10.74 -4.45
N LEU A 11 -0.49 10.16 -3.26
CA LEU A 11 0.42 9.04 -3.07
C LEU A 11 -0.01 7.82 -3.90
N TRP A 12 -1.31 7.54 -4.00
CA TRP A 12 -1.83 6.50 -4.90
C TRP A 12 -1.51 6.80 -6.37
N GLU A 13 -1.72 8.03 -6.83
CA GLU A 13 -1.42 8.47 -8.20
C GLU A 13 0.07 8.30 -8.50
N LEU A 14 0.96 8.71 -7.58
CA LEU A 14 2.41 8.51 -7.72
C LEU A 14 2.80 7.02 -7.81
N THR A 15 2.14 6.15 -7.04
CA THR A 15 2.45 4.70 -7.08
C THR A 15 1.93 3.98 -8.32
N THR A 16 0.90 4.53 -8.98
CA THR A 16 0.21 3.85 -10.08
C THR A 16 0.42 4.52 -11.43
N ALA A 17 0.77 5.81 -11.45
CA ALA A 17 0.76 6.69 -12.62
C ALA A 17 -0.60 6.72 -13.33
N LEU A 18 -1.70 6.56 -12.58
CA LEU A 18 -3.07 6.54 -13.09
C LEU A 18 -3.90 7.71 -12.56
N LEU A 19 -4.95 8.08 -13.29
CA LEU A 19 -5.92 9.08 -12.84
C LEU A 19 -6.90 8.48 -11.83
N PRO A 20 -7.10 9.10 -10.65
CA PRO A 20 -8.06 8.63 -9.68
C PRO A 20 -9.49 8.86 -10.21
N PHE A 21 -10.37 7.88 -9.98
CA PHE A 21 -11.80 7.96 -10.36
C PHE A 21 -12.04 8.30 -11.84
N GLN A 22 -11.21 7.75 -12.73
CA GLN A 22 -11.31 7.97 -14.18
C GLN A 22 -12.74 7.73 -14.70
N GLY A 23 -13.23 8.65 -15.52
CA GLY A 23 -14.59 8.62 -16.06
C GLY A 23 -15.66 9.25 -15.15
N MET A 24 -15.30 9.76 -13.97
CA MET A 24 -16.20 10.52 -13.10
C MET A 24 -15.92 12.03 -13.20
N THR A 25 -16.98 12.84 -13.12
CA THR A 25 -16.82 14.27 -12.83
C THR A 25 -16.41 14.48 -11.37
N PRO A 26 -15.86 15.65 -11.00
CA PRO A 26 -15.48 15.93 -9.60
C PRO A 26 -16.64 15.73 -8.61
N VAL A 27 -17.87 16.10 -8.99
CA VAL A 27 -19.06 15.93 -8.16
C VAL A 27 -19.43 14.45 -8.00
N GLN A 28 -19.35 13.67 -9.08
CA GLN A 28 -19.59 12.22 -9.03
C GLN A 28 -18.56 11.50 -8.18
N ALA A 29 -17.27 11.87 -8.30
CA ALA A 29 -16.20 11.32 -7.48
C ALA A 29 -16.40 11.67 -6.00
N ALA A 30 -16.73 12.92 -5.67
CA ALA A 30 -17.02 13.36 -4.31
C ALA A 30 -18.18 12.55 -3.70
N PHE A 31 -19.28 12.39 -4.45
CA PHE A 31 -20.42 11.58 -4.02
C PHE A 31 -20.07 10.11 -3.84
N ALA A 32 -19.33 9.51 -4.77
CA ALA A 32 -18.89 8.11 -4.64
C ALA A 32 -17.98 7.90 -3.43
N VAL A 33 -17.12 8.86 -3.13
CA VAL A 33 -16.23 8.84 -1.95
C VAL A 33 -17.01 8.98 -0.66
N SER A 34 -17.97 9.92 -0.58
CA SER A 34 -18.72 10.21 0.64
C SER A 34 -19.77 9.15 0.95
N GLU A 35 -20.60 8.78 -0.04
CA GLU A 35 -21.78 7.93 0.17
C GLU A 35 -21.48 6.45 0.00
N LYS A 36 -20.57 6.11 -0.92
CA LYS A 36 -20.26 4.71 -1.27
C LYS A 36 -18.91 4.25 -0.72
N ASN A 37 -18.21 5.13 -0.01
CA ASN A 37 -16.84 4.91 0.45
C ASN A 37 -15.89 4.42 -0.66
N ALA A 38 -16.11 4.86 -1.90
CA ALA A 38 -15.31 4.45 -3.06
C ALA A 38 -13.85 4.90 -2.91
N ARG A 39 -12.91 4.05 -3.32
CA ARG A 39 -11.46 4.37 -3.37
C ARG A 39 -10.87 3.85 -4.68
N PRO A 40 -9.83 4.51 -5.22
CA PRO A 40 -9.11 3.98 -6.37
C PRO A 40 -8.51 2.59 -6.08
N PRO A 41 -8.51 1.66 -7.05
CA PRO A 41 -7.97 0.32 -6.85
C PRO A 41 -6.45 0.36 -6.69
N LEU A 42 -5.93 -0.39 -5.72
CA LEU A 42 -4.49 -0.59 -5.55
C LEU A 42 -4.06 -1.88 -6.27
N PRO A 43 -3.07 -1.83 -7.18
CA PRO A 43 -2.59 -3.03 -7.86
C PRO A 43 -1.83 -3.94 -6.89
N ALA A 44 -1.80 -5.25 -7.18
CA ALA A 44 -1.07 -6.23 -6.37
C ALA A 44 0.46 -6.00 -6.37
N SER A 45 0.98 -5.30 -7.39
CA SER A 45 2.37 -4.86 -7.47
C SER A 45 2.70 -3.70 -6.53
N CYS A 46 1.70 -3.04 -5.93
CA CYS A 46 1.94 -1.95 -4.99
C CYS A 46 2.67 -2.49 -3.75
N GLN A 47 3.81 -1.86 -3.49
CA GLN A 47 4.60 -1.94 -2.27
C GLN A 47 3.71 -2.01 -1.01
N PRO A 48 3.74 -3.11 -0.21
CA PRO A 48 2.82 -3.29 0.91
C PRO A 48 2.83 -2.15 1.94
N ALA A 49 4.02 -1.59 2.21
CA ALA A 49 4.18 -0.45 3.12
C ALA A 49 3.45 0.81 2.60
N LEU A 50 3.61 1.14 1.31
CA LEU A 50 2.92 2.26 0.68
C LEU A 50 1.42 2.01 0.58
N ALA A 51 1.00 0.81 0.19
CA ALA A 51 -0.42 0.43 0.14
C ALA A 51 -1.10 0.58 1.51
N HIS A 52 -0.40 0.21 2.60
CA HIS A 52 -0.89 0.39 3.96
C HIS A 52 -1.00 1.88 4.33
N LEU A 53 0.03 2.68 4.02
CA LEU A 53 0.04 4.11 4.30
C LEU A 53 -1.08 4.84 3.54
N ILE A 54 -1.21 4.61 2.22
CA ILE A 54 -2.29 5.11 1.38
C ILE A 54 -3.65 4.80 2.01
N LYS A 55 -3.86 3.53 2.41
CA LYS A 55 -5.11 3.07 3.05
C LYS A 55 -5.45 3.82 4.33
N ARG A 56 -4.45 4.15 5.15
CA ARG A 56 -4.64 4.94 6.37
C ARG A 56 -4.94 6.40 6.05
N CYS A 57 -4.26 7.00 5.07
CA CYS A 57 -4.44 8.39 4.67
C CYS A 57 -5.88 8.66 4.18
N TRP A 58 -6.48 7.75 3.41
CA TRP A 58 -7.83 7.92 2.88
C TRP A 58 -8.93 7.17 3.66
N ALA A 59 -8.70 6.87 4.94
CA ALA A 59 -9.70 6.20 5.78
C ALA A 59 -11.04 6.95 5.79
N ALA A 60 -12.16 6.21 5.81
CA ALA A 60 -13.51 6.79 5.83
C ALA A 60 -13.69 7.73 7.03
N ASN A 61 -13.39 7.23 8.23
CA ASN A 61 -13.39 8.02 9.46
C ASN A 61 -12.16 8.96 9.49
N PRO A 62 -12.34 10.29 9.50
CA PRO A 62 -11.23 11.25 9.53
C PRO A 62 -10.32 11.10 10.75
N SER A 63 -10.82 10.62 11.89
CA SER A 63 -10.04 10.42 13.12
C SER A 63 -9.08 9.23 13.02
N LYS A 64 -9.30 8.30 12.08
CA LYS A 64 -8.39 7.17 11.81
C LYS A 64 -7.24 7.54 10.88
N ARG A 65 -7.30 8.71 10.23
CA ARG A 65 -6.23 9.20 9.37
C ARG A 65 -5.04 9.65 10.22
N PRO A 66 -3.80 9.33 9.84
CA PRO A 66 -2.61 9.78 10.56
C PRO A 66 -2.47 11.30 10.51
N ASP A 67 -1.68 11.88 11.41
CA ASP A 67 -1.10 13.21 11.22
C ASP A 67 0.08 13.16 10.24
N PHE A 68 0.48 14.31 9.70
CA PHE A 68 1.61 14.38 8.77
C PHE A 68 2.93 13.94 9.41
N SER A 69 3.15 14.18 10.69
CA SER A 69 4.35 13.66 11.39
C SER A 69 4.46 12.13 11.32
N SER A 70 3.35 11.42 11.48
CA SER A 70 3.27 9.96 11.35
C SER A 70 3.47 9.50 9.89
N ILE A 71 3.01 10.30 8.93
CA ILE A 71 3.20 10.02 7.49
C ILE A 71 4.67 10.18 7.12
N VAL A 72 5.30 11.29 7.52
CA VAL A 72 6.73 11.56 7.28
C VAL A 72 7.59 10.46 7.88
N SER A 73 7.37 10.12 9.16
CA SER A 73 8.12 9.04 9.81
C SER A 73 7.95 7.69 9.12
N ALA A 74 6.78 7.40 8.52
CA ALA A 74 6.56 6.18 7.76
C ALA A 74 7.31 6.19 6.41
N LEU A 75 7.39 7.35 5.75
CA LEU A 75 8.08 7.52 4.47
C LEU A 75 9.61 7.55 4.64
N GLU A 76 10.13 8.15 5.70
CA GLU A 76 11.57 8.13 6.04
C GLU A 76 12.05 6.69 6.27
N LYS A 77 11.32 5.91 7.08
CA LYS A 77 11.62 4.48 7.29
C LYS A 77 11.55 3.68 6.00
N TYR A 78 10.62 4.03 5.11
CA TYR A 78 10.51 3.38 3.81
C TYR A 78 11.73 3.69 2.93
N ASP A 79 12.17 4.95 2.90
CA ASP A 79 13.35 5.40 2.16
C ASP A 79 14.64 4.77 2.68
N GLU A 80 14.80 4.63 4.00
CA GLU A 80 15.90 3.89 4.63
C GLU A 80 15.95 2.43 4.15
N CYS A 81 14.83 1.71 4.21
CA CYS A 81 14.76 0.32 3.72
C CYS A 81 15.11 0.21 2.23
N VAL A 82 14.69 1.18 1.41
CA VAL A 82 15.02 1.22 -0.03
C VAL A 82 16.53 1.41 -0.23
N LYS A 83 17.16 2.33 0.51
CA LYS A 83 18.61 2.62 0.42
C LYS A 83 19.47 1.45 0.87
N GLU A 84 19.03 0.69 1.86
CA GLU A 84 19.75 -0.49 2.36
C GLU A 84 19.58 -1.74 1.46
N GLY A 85 18.79 -1.65 0.39
CA GLY A 85 18.52 -2.78 -0.50
C GLY A 85 17.73 -3.91 0.18
N LEU A 86 17.09 -3.60 1.32
CA LEU A 86 16.34 -4.58 2.09
C LEU A 86 14.99 -4.87 1.40
N PRO A 87 14.53 -6.13 1.43
CA PRO A 87 13.15 -6.42 1.06
C PRO A 87 12.24 -5.65 2.03
N LEU A 88 11.33 -4.84 1.47
CA LEU A 88 10.40 -3.92 2.15
C LEU A 88 9.31 -4.65 2.98
N THR A 89 9.67 -5.81 3.54
CA THR A 89 8.84 -6.79 4.24
C THR A 89 9.11 -6.89 5.74
N SER A 90 10.13 -6.21 6.29
CA SER A 90 10.50 -6.41 7.70
C SER A 90 10.52 -5.11 8.50
N HIS A 91 9.34 -4.66 8.94
CA HIS A 91 9.19 -4.08 10.28
C HIS A 91 7.79 -4.39 10.80
N SER A 92 7.73 -4.97 11.99
CA SER A 92 6.60 -5.58 12.70
C SER A 92 5.35 -4.70 12.91
N GLY A 93 5.37 -3.43 12.47
CA GLY A 93 4.27 -2.47 12.67
C GLY A 93 3.40 -2.17 11.45
N LEU A 94 3.70 -2.70 10.25
CA LEU A 94 3.06 -2.24 9.00
C LEU A 94 2.26 -3.29 8.21
N VAL A 95 2.29 -4.57 8.58
CA VAL A 95 1.61 -5.62 7.79
C VAL A 95 0.90 -6.65 8.68
N ASN A 96 -0.35 -6.97 8.32
CA ASN A 96 -1.12 -8.08 8.88
C ASN A 96 -0.42 -9.42 8.56
N ARG A 97 -0.10 -10.22 9.59
CA ARG A 97 0.62 -11.51 9.50
C ARG A 97 0.08 -12.45 8.41
N ASN A 98 -1.22 -12.39 8.10
CA ASN A 98 -1.84 -13.26 7.11
C ASN A 98 -1.39 -12.98 5.66
N ALA A 99 -0.99 -11.75 5.33
CA ALA A 99 -0.50 -11.39 4.00
C ALA A 99 0.92 -11.92 3.72
N ILE A 100 1.70 -12.18 4.77
CA ILE A 100 3.08 -12.70 4.69
C ILE A 100 3.04 -14.19 4.32
N LEU A 101 2.16 -14.97 4.96
CA LEU A 101 2.02 -16.40 4.71
C LEU A 101 1.58 -16.70 3.26
N GLU A 102 0.69 -15.88 2.70
CA GLU A 102 0.24 -16.07 1.31
C GLU A 102 1.33 -15.77 0.27
N ARG A 103 2.24 -14.83 0.55
CA ARG A 103 3.34 -14.51 -0.37
C ARG A 103 4.51 -15.49 -0.27
N LEU A 104 4.75 -16.07 0.91
CA LEU A 104 5.81 -17.06 1.10
C LEU A 104 5.46 -18.44 0.51
N LYS A 105 4.17 -18.77 0.37
CA LYS A 105 3.72 -20.01 -0.30
C LYS A 105 4.18 -20.11 -1.76
N GLY A 106 4.49 -19.00 -2.43
CA GLY A 106 4.96 -18.98 -3.82
C GLY A 106 6.48 -19.17 -4.00
N CYS A 107 7.27 -19.14 -2.92
CA CYS A 107 8.74 -19.11 -3.01
C CYS A 107 9.44 -20.39 -2.51
N VAL A 108 8.70 -21.38 -2.01
CA VAL A 108 9.29 -22.69 -1.68
C VAL A 108 9.04 -23.64 -2.83
N ALA A 109 9.94 -23.61 -3.83
CA ALA A 109 10.10 -24.75 -4.71
C ALA A 109 10.51 -25.96 -3.84
N MET A 110 9.70 -27.02 -3.88
CA MET A 110 10.06 -28.32 -3.32
C MET A 110 11.35 -28.79 -3.99
N SER A 111 12.47 -28.77 -3.27
CA SER A 111 13.67 -29.47 -3.73
C SER A 111 13.44 -30.98 -3.57
N SER A 112 13.32 -31.70 -4.67
CA SER A 112 13.53 -33.15 -4.68
C SER A 112 14.54 -33.49 -5.77
N SER A 113 15.78 -33.65 -5.32
CA SER A 113 16.77 -34.67 -5.71
C SER A 113 17.10 -34.86 -7.20
N ILE A 114 18.30 -34.42 -7.59
CA ILE A 114 18.99 -34.86 -8.82
C ILE A 114 19.58 -36.26 -8.57
N PRO A 115 19.30 -37.30 -9.37
CA PRO A 115 19.97 -38.58 -9.26
C PRO A 115 21.31 -38.55 -10.03
N VAL A 116 22.40 -38.87 -9.32
CA VAL A 116 23.71 -39.17 -9.91
C VAL A 116 23.69 -40.65 -10.34
N HIS A 117 23.97 -40.94 -11.60
CA HIS A 117 24.29 -42.30 -12.06
C HIS A 117 25.80 -42.44 -12.21
N ALA A 118 26.31 -43.56 -11.68
CA ALA A 118 27.60 -44.16 -12.04
C ALA A 118 27.32 -45.39 -12.90
#